data_AF-A0A093QRK7-F1
#
_entry.id   AF-A0A093QRK7-F1
#
_cell.length_a   1.000
_cell.length_b   1.000
_cell.length_c   1.000
_cell.angle_alpha   90.00
_cell.angle_beta   90.00
_cell.angle_gamma   90.00
#
_symmetry.space_group_name_H-M   'P 1'
#
loop_
_entity.id
_entity.type
_entity.pdbx_description
1 polymer ?
#
loop_
_entity_poly.entity_id
_entity_poly.type
_entity_poly.pdbx_seq_one_letter_code
_entity_poly.pdbx_strand_id
1 'polypeptide(L)'
;MCRGAQTAAAVAPRIKKFAIYRWDPDKPGDKPRMQTYEVDLNKCGPMVLDALIKIKHQSELDTRAPDLSSIRDGICGSCAMNIAGGNTLACIKRIDPDLNKVTKIYPLPHMYVVKDLVPDLSNFYAQYKSIEPYLKKKDESKQGKEQYLQSIEDRQKLDGLYECILCACCSTSCPSYWWNGDKYLGPAVLMQAYRWMIDSRDDYTEERLAQLQDPFSLYRCHTIMNCTRTCPKGLNPGKAIAEIK
;
A
#
# COMPACT_ATOMS: atom_id res chain seq x y z
N MET A 1 -26.40 41.76 -39.12
CA MET A 1 -25.04 41.31 -38.73
C MET A 1 -25.17 39.96 -38.02
N CYS A 2 -25.06 38.85 -38.75
CA CYS A 2 -25.08 37.51 -38.17
C CYS A 2 -23.75 37.27 -37.45
N ARG A 3 -23.79 37.13 -36.12
CA ARG A 3 -22.66 36.62 -35.32
C ARG A 3 -22.50 35.14 -35.62
N GLY A 4 -21.49 34.79 -36.42
CA GLY A 4 -21.09 33.40 -36.63
C GLY A 4 -20.60 32.81 -35.31
N ALA A 5 -21.29 31.77 -34.84
CA ALA A 5 -20.80 30.94 -33.75
C ALA A 5 -19.52 30.24 -34.23
N GLN A 6 -18.36 30.64 -33.72
CA GLN A 6 -17.14 29.88 -33.87
C GLN A 6 -17.30 28.57 -33.10
N THR A 7 -17.43 27.47 -33.84
CA THR A 7 -17.26 26.13 -33.30
C THR A 7 -15.82 26.02 -32.78
N ALA A 8 -15.65 25.91 -31.47
CA ALA A 8 -14.34 25.66 -30.87
C ALA A 8 -13.74 24.39 -31.51
N ALA A 9 -12.57 24.51 -32.13
CA ALA A 9 -11.87 23.38 -32.72
C ALA A 9 -11.65 22.29 -31.65
N ALA A 10 -12.03 21.05 -31.97
CA ALA A 10 -11.88 19.93 -31.04
C ALA A 10 -10.39 19.72 -30.72
N VAL A 11 -10.03 19.78 -29.45
CA VAL A 11 -8.65 19.54 -28.98
C VAL A 11 -8.24 18.12 -29.35
N ALA A 12 -7.06 17.97 -29.96
CA ALA A 12 -6.54 16.66 -30.37
C ALA A 12 -6.42 15.71 -29.16
N PRO A 13 -6.83 14.43 -29.30
CA PRO A 13 -6.82 13.47 -28.19
C PRO A 13 -5.40 13.19 -27.72
N ARG A 14 -5.22 13.06 -26.40
CA ARG A 14 -3.92 12.76 -25.78
C ARG A 14 -3.88 11.31 -25.34
N ILE A 15 -3.57 10.41 -26.26
CA ILE A 15 -3.65 8.97 -26.01
C ILE A 15 -2.43 8.47 -25.24
N LYS A 16 -2.64 8.03 -24.00
CA LYS A 16 -1.64 7.39 -23.14
C LYS A 16 -1.83 5.88 -23.12
N LYS A 17 -0.72 5.15 -23.18
CA LYS A 17 -0.69 3.69 -23.11
C LYS A 17 -0.40 3.20 -21.69
N PHE A 18 -1.21 2.25 -21.22
CA PHE A 18 -1.03 1.52 -19.97
C PHE A 18 -0.89 0.03 -20.27
N ALA A 19 0.20 -0.60 -19.84
CA ALA A 19 0.37 -2.06 -19.91
C ALA A 19 0.08 -2.64 -18.53
N ILE A 20 -0.99 -3.43 -18.41
CA ILE A 20 -1.51 -3.90 -17.13
C ILE A 20 -1.37 -5.43 -17.07
N TYR A 21 -0.87 -5.94 -15.94
CA TYR A 21 -0.84 -7.37 -15.64
C TYR A 21 -2.27 -7.92 -15.55
N ARG A 22 -2.51 -9.04 -16.23
CA ARG A 22 -3.79 -9.75 -16.25
C ARG A 22 -3.58 -11.23 -15.97
N TRP A 23 -4.48 -11.78 -15.17
CA TRP A 23 -4.58 -13.22 -14.93
C TRP A 23 -5.97 -13.56 -14.40
N ASP A 24 -6.58 -14.60 -14.96
CA ASP A 24 -7.95 -15.01 -14.64
C ASP A 24 -7.98 -16.43 -14.04
N PRO A 25 -8.24 -16.59 -12.73
CA PRO A 25 -8.32 -17.91 -12.10
C PRO A 25 -9.47 -18.76 -12.64
N ASP A 26 -10.53 -18.12 -13.15
CA ASP A 26 -11.74 -18.78 -13.63
C ASP A 26 -11.55 -19.40 -15.02
N LYS A 27 -10.39 -19.16 -15.67
CA LYS A 27 -10.03 -19.70 -16.98
C LYS A 27 -8.97 -20.80 -16.84
N PRO A 28 -9.35 -22.09 -17.00
CA PRO A 28 -8.40 -23.19 -16.88
C PRO A 28 -7.19 -23.04 -17.80
N GLY A 29 -5.99 -23.12 -17.23
CA GLY A 29 -4.73 -23.01 -17.97
C GLY A 29 -4.31 -21.59 -18.35
N ASP A 30 -5.05 -20.55 -17.94
CA ASP A 30 -4.68 -19.16 -18.25
C ASP A 30 -3.30 -18.81 -17.67
N LYS A 31 -2.52 -18.07 -18.46
CA LYS A 31 -1.17 -17.65 -18.11
C LYS A 31 -1.15 -16.14 -17.90
N PRO A 32 -0.38 -15.66 -16.91
CA PRO A 32 -0.17 -14.23 -16.73
C PRO A 32 0.30 -13.56 -18.01
N ARG A 33 -0.28 -12.39 -18.32
CA ARG A 33 0.04 -11.63 -19.52
C ARG A 33 -0.07 -10.13 -19.27
N MET A 34 0.57 -9.35 -20.13
CA MET A 34 0.40 -7.90 -20.16
C MET A 34 -0.63 -7.54 -21.22
N GLN A 35 -1.61 -6.73 -20.86
CA GLN A 35 -2.58 -6.17 -21.80
C GLN A 35 -2.42 -4.65 -21.87
N THR A 36 -2.33 -4.13 -23.10
CA THR A 36 -2.20 -2.69 -23.33
C THR A 36 -3.56 -2.05 -23.53
N TYR A 37 -3.78 -0.92 -22.86
CA TYR A 37 -4.96 -0.07 -22.97
C TYR A 37 -4.55 1.34 -23.35
N GLU A 38 -5.41 1.98 -24.12
CA GLU A 38 -5.25 3.36 -24.59
C GLU A 38 -6.29 4.25 -23.92
N VAL A 39 -5.84 5.32 -23.29
CA VAL A 39 -6.69 6.27 -22.56
C VAL A 39 -6.44 7.68 -23.04
N ASP A 40 -7.49 8.38 -23.46
CA ASP A 40 -7.44 9.82 -23.73
C ASP A 40 -7.35 10.60 -22.42
N LEU A 41 -6.19 11.20 -22.16
CA LEU A 41 -5.91 11.98 -20.95
C LEU A 41 -6.75 13.26 -20.87
N ASN A 42 -7.28 13.77 -21.99
CA ASN A 42 -8.21 14.91 -21.97
C ASN A 42 -9.57 14.56 -21.35
N LYS A 43 -9.89 13.26 -21.24
CA LYS A 43 -11.16 12.72 -20.74
C LYS A 43 -10.95 11.76 -19.57
N CYS A 44 -9.87 11.95 -18.82
CA CYS A 44 -9.48 11.12 -17.67
C CYS A 44 -9.03 12.02 -16.52
N GLY A 45 -9.27 11.58 -15.28
CA GLY A 45 -8.71 12.25 -14.11
C GLY A 45 -7.18 12.14 -14.07
N PRO A 46 -6.53 12.92 -13.19
CA PRO A 46 -5.07 13.05 -13.19
C PRO A 46 -4.33 11.83 -12.61
N MET A 47 -5.02 10.93 -11.91
CA MET A 47 -4.41 9.83 -11.16
C MET A 47 -4.51 8.50 -11.90
N VAL A 48 -3.58 7.59 -11.65
CA VAL A 48 -3.58 6.27 -12.29
C VAL A 48 -4.84 5.49 -11.96
N LEU A 49 -5.40 5.66 -10.76
CA LEU A 49 -6.70 5.05 -10.43
C LEU A 49 -7.83 5.53 -11.34
N ASP A 50 -7.84 6.81 -11.74
CA ASP A 50 -8.86 7.33 -12.67
C ASP A 50 -8.76 6.64 -14.03
N ALA A 51 -7.53 6.37 -14.49
CA ALA A 51 -7.28 5.61 -15.71
C ALA A 51 -7.75 4.15 -15.58
N LEU A 52 -7.47 3.50 -14.44
CA LEU A 52 -7.92 2.11 -14.19
C LEU A 52 -9.44 1.98 -14.16
N ILE A 53 -10.14 2.91 -13.49
CA ILE A 53 -11.60 2.94 -13.45
C ILE A 53 -12.17 3.17 -14.85
N LYS A 54 -11.59 4.13 -15.59
CA LYS A 54 -12.00 4.40 -16.97
C LYS A 54 -11.81 3.20 -17.88
N ILE A 55 -10.66 2.51 -17.78
CA ILE A 55 -10.39 1.27 -18.51
C ILE A 55 -11.44 0.22 -18.17
N LYS A 56 -11.71 -0.03 -16.88
CA LYS A 56 -12.71 -1.00 -16.42
C LYS A 56 -14.08 -0.74 -17.05
N HIS A 57 -14.56 0.51 -17.04
CA HIS A 57 -15.84 0.88 -17.65
C HIS A 57 -15.84 0.75 -19.19
N GLN A 58 -14.74 1.10 -19.86
CA GLN A 58 -14.66 1.09 -21.33
C GLN A 58 -14.50 -0.29 -21.94
N SER A 59 -13.88 -1.22 -21.23
CA SER A 59 -13.51 -2.53 -21.78
C SER A 59 -14.43 -3.66 -21.34
N GLU A 60 -15.60 -3.32 -20.77
CA GLU A 60 -16.59 -4.27 -20.22
C GLU A 60 -15.95 -5.37 -19.36
N LEU A 61 -14.82 -5.03 -18.72
CA LEU A 61 -14.06 -5.98 -17.93
C LEU A 61 -14.97 -6.44 -16.80
N ASP A 62 -15.07 -7.77 -16.67
CA ASP A 62 -15.92 -8.51 -15.74
C ASP A 62 -16.22 -7.66 -14.50
N THR A 63 -17.49 -7.26 -14.36
CA THR A 63 -17.97 -6.44 -13.25
C THR A 63 -17.75 -7.12 -11.89
N ARG A 64 -17.44 -8.43 -11.90
CA ARG A 64 -17.02 -9.25 -10.75
C ARG A 64 -15.56 -9.07 -10.33
N ALA A 65 -14.73 -8.35 -11.10
CA ALA A 65 -13.35 -8.05 -10.70
C ALA A 65 -13.37 -7.23 -9.40
N PRO A 66 -12.66 -7.67 -8.33
CA PRO A 66 -12.68 -7.01 -7.03
C PRO A 66 -12.31 -5.52 -7.17
N ASP A 67 -13.10 -4.64 -6.55
CA ASP A 67 -12.79 -3.22 -6.55
C ASP A 67 -11.66 -2.95 -5.55
N LEU A 68 -10.47 -2.66 -6.07
CA LEU A 68 -9.30 -2.29 -5.28
C LEU A 68 -9.37 -0.84 -4.79
N SER A 69 -10.48 -0.12 -5.04
CA SER A 69 -10.66 1.27 -4.63
C SER A 69 -11.81 1.45 -3.64
N SER A 70 -11.52 2.15 -2.55
CA SER A 70 -12.52 2.58 -1.57
C SER A 70 -12.52 4.12 -1.46
N ILE A 71 -11.61 4.71 -0.67
CA ILE A 71 -11.70 6.13 -0.25
C ILE A 71 -11.02 7.14 -1.22
N ARG A 72 -10.28 6.66 -2.24
CA ARG A 72 -9.71 7.45 -3.38
C ARG A 72 -8.84 8.68 -3.04
N ASP A 73 -8.48 8.91 -1.79
CA ASP A 73 -7.67 10.06 -1.31
C ASP A 73 -6.34 9.64 -0.66
N GLY A 74 -6.05 8.33 -0.62
CA GLY A 74 -4.81 7.78 -0.09
C GLY A 74 -4.84 7.45 1.40
N ILE A 75 -6.02 7.32 2.02
CA ILE A 75 -6.13 6.94 3.45
C ILE A 75 -6.41 5.45 3.70
N CYS A 76 -7.15 4.75 2.83
CA CYS A 76 -7.57 3.36 3.08
C CYS A 76 -6.52 2.29 2.76
N GLY A 77 -5.53 2.60 1.93
CA GLY A 77 -4.47 1.67 1.53
C GLY A 77 -4.84 0.60 0.48
N SER A 78 -6.12 0.48 0.07
CA SER A 78 -6.60 -0.63 -0.79
C SER A 78 -5.98 -0.69 -2.18
N CYS A 79 -5.69 0.46 -2.81
CA CYS A 79 -5.21 0.52 -4.20
C CYS A 79 -3.67 0.45 -4.32
N ALA A 80 -3.02 -0.24 -3.38
CA ALA A 80 -1.59 -0.47 -3.40
C ALA A 80 -1.21 -1.43 -4.53
N MET A 81 -0.29 -0.99 -5.40
CA MET A 81 0.18 -1.78 -6.54
C MET A 81 1.55 -1.27 -7.01
N ASN A 82 2.18 -2.00 -7.94
CA ASN A 82 3.44 -1.56 -8.55
C ASN A 82 3.14 -0.77 -9.83
N ILE A 83 3.50 0.52 -9.84
CA ILE A 83 3.26 1.44 -10.96
C ILE A 83 4.61 1.99 -11.42
N ALA A 84 4.94 1.74 -12.69
CA ALA A 84 6.22 2.14 -13.28
C ALA A 84 7.45 1.67 -12.46
N GLY A 85 7.37 0.46 -11.89
CA GLY A 85 8.45 -0.17 -11.14
C GLY A 85 8.47 0.14 -9.64
N GLY A 86 7.68 1.10 -9.15
CA GLY A 86 7.61 1.45 -7.73
C GLY A 86 6.27 1.09 -7.09
N ASN A 87 6.28 0.66 -5.82
CA ASN A 87 5.05 0.41 -5.07
C ASN A 87 4.47 1.74 -4.60
N THR A 88 3.18 1.96 -4.86
CA THR A 88 2.48 3.18 -4.49
C THR A 88 0.97 2.92 -4.45
N LEU A 89 0.21 3.91 -3.99
CA LEU A 89 -1.24 3.92 -4.13
C LEU A 89 -1.62 4.52 -5.48
N ALA A 90 -2.46 3.84 -6.25
CA ALA A 90 -2.92 4.31 -7.56
C ALA A 90 -3.71 5.63 -7.48
N CYS A 91 -4.43 5.87 -6.38
CA CYS A 91 -5.28 7.05 -6.20
C CYS A 91 -4.53 8.36 -5.98
N ILE A 92 -3.26 8.31 -5.60
CA ILE A 92 -2.41 9.51 -5.41
C ILE A 92 -1.18 9.50 -6.33
N LYS A 93 -1.06 8.48 -7.18
CA LYS A 93 -0.01 8.43 -8.20
C LYS A 93 -0.52 9.13 -9.46
N ARG A 94 0.06 10.30 -9.77
CA ARG A 94 -0.20 11.01 -11.02
C ARG A 94 0.18 10.16 -12.23
N ILE A 95 -0.64 10.26 -13.28
CA ILE A 95 -0.32 9.71 -14.59
C ILE A 95 0.89 10.47 -15.17
N ASP A 96 1.87 9.74 -15.71
CA ASP A 96 2.94 10.33 -16.50
C ASP A 96 2.38 10.86 -17.83
N PRO A 97 2.40 12.19 -18.07
CA PRO A 97 1.81 12.79 -19.26
C PRO A 97 2.60 12.52 -20.56
N ASP A 98 3.80 11.95 -20.48
CA ASP A 98 4.62 11.59 -21.63
C ASP A 98 3.97 10.44 -22.43
N LEU A 99 3.39 10.76 -23.58
CA LEU A 99 2.62 9.81 -24.40
C LEU A 99 3.51 8.74 -25.06
N ASN A 100 4.84 8.98 -25.13
CA ASN A 100 5.79 8.04 -25.71
C ASN A 100 6.16 6.90 -24.73
N LYS A 101 5.86 7.07 -23.44
CA LYS A 101 6.12 6.06 -22.41
C LYS A 101 4.88 5.25 -22.11
N VAL A 102 5.03 3.93 -22.11
CA VAL A 102 3.99 3.02 -21.64
C VAL A 102 4.11 2.85 -20.13
N THR A 103 3.06 3.20 -19.39
CA THR A 103 3.02 2.99 -17.93
C THR A 103 2.71 1.52 -17.65
N LYS A 104 3.66 0.80 -17.05
CA LYS A 104 3.46 -0.60 -16.63
C LYS A 104 2.83 -0.65 -15.23
N ILE A 105 1.83 -1.51 -15.07
CA ILE A 105 1.11 -1.71 -13.81
C ILE A 105 1.07 -3.21 -13.49
N TYR A 106 1.54 -3.56 -12.29
CA TYR A 106 1.58 -4.92 -11.76
C TYR A 106 0.93 -4.97 -10.37
N PRO A 107 0.55 -6.16 -9.87
CA PRO A 107 0.23 -6.36 -8.46
C PRO A 107 1.42 -5.99 -7.56
N LEU A 108 1.20 -6.00 -6.24
CA LEU A 108 2.31 -5.91 -5.30
C LEU A 108 3.32 -7.06 -5.54
N PRO A 109 4.64 -6.79 -5.57
CA PRO A 109 5.64 -7.80 -5.93
C PRO A 109 5.69 -8.99 -4.96
N HIS A 110 5.96 -10.18 -5.52
CA HIS A 110 6.16 -11.43 -4.79
C HIS A 110 4.98 -11.83 -3.88
N MET A 111 3.76 -11.56 -4.35
CA MET A 111 2.52 -11.99 -3.71
C MET A 111 1.81 -13.01 -4.59
N TYR A 112 1.06 -13.94 -3.98
CA TYR A 112 0.10 -14.74 -4.72
C TYR A 112 -0.99 -13.82 -5.26
N VAL A 113 -1.31 -13.94 -6.55
CA VAL A 113 -2.32 -13.12 -7.21
C VAL A 113 -3.64 -13.88 -7.17
N VAL A 114 -4.69 -13.24 -6.65
CA VAL A 114 -6.06 -13.79 -6.63
C VAL A 114 -6.75 -13.60 -7.98
N LYS A 115 -6.66 -12.40 -8.56
CA LYS A 115 -7.14 -12.08 -9.91
C LYS A 115 -6.55 -10.74 -10.34
N ASP A 116 -6.06 -10.64 -11.57
CA ASP A 116 -5.49 -9.40 -12.13
C ASP A 116 -4.52 -8.68 -11.17
N LEU A 117 -4.88 -7.50 -10.66
CA LEU A 117 -4.05 -6.65 -9.80
C LEU A 117 -4.24 -6.93 -8.29
N VAL A 118 -5.04 -7.93 -7.92
CA VAL A 118 -5.44 -8.23 -6.55
C VAL A 118 -4.48 -9.27 -5.95
N PRO A 119 -3.56 -8.89 -5.05
CA PRO A 119 -2.77 -9.85 -4.30
C PRO A 119 -3.57 -10.45 -3.13
N ASP A 120 -3.21 -11.64 -2.68
CA ASP A 120 -3.63 -12.17 -1.39
C ASP A 120 -2.76 -11.56 -0.27
N LEU A 121 -3.39 -10.85 0.68
CA LEU A 121 -2.74 -10.21 1.82
C LEU A 121 -3.01 -10.93 3.15
N SER A 122 -3.59 -12.13 3.13
CA SER A 122 -3.93 -12.91 4.33
C SER A 122 -2.73 -13.11 5.27
N ASN A 123 -1.57 -13.51 4.74
CA ASN A 123 -0.33 -13.64 5.52
C ASN A 123 0.12 -12.31 6.14
N PHE A 124 0.06 -11.22 5.39
CA PHE A 124 0.41 -9.88 5.88
C PHE A 124 -0.46 -9.47 7.07
N TYR A 125 -1.77 -9.72 7.00
CA TYR A 125 -2.69 -9.44 8.12
C TYR A 125 -2.50 -10.38 9.30
N ALA A 126 -2.18 -11.65 9.06
CA ALA A 126 -1.87 -12.61 10.12
C ALA A 126 -0.62 -12.17 10.91
N GLN A 127 0.43 -11.71 10.21
CA GLN A 127 1.62 -11.14 10.84
C GLN A 127 1.30 -9.88 11.63
N TYR A 128 0.48 -8.97 11.09
CA TYR A 128 0.03 -7.79 11.84
C TYR A 128 -0.74 -8.16 13.12
N LYS A 129 -1.61 -9.18 13.07
CA LYS A 129 -2.32 -9.67 14.25
C LYS A 129 -1.35 -10.26 15.28
N SER A 130 -0.29 -10.93 14.83
CA SER A 130 0.64 -11.64 15.70
C SER A 130 1.37 -10.74 16.70
N ILE A 131 1.61 -9.47 16.37
CA ILE A 131 2.28 -8.49 17.25
C ILE A 131 1.34 -7.86 18.30
N GLU A 132 0.11 -8.36 18.41
CA GLU A 132 -0.93 -7.88 19.33
C GLU A 132 -1.10 -6.35 19.28
N PRO A 133 -1.59 -5.80 18.14
CA PRO A 133 -1.52 -4.37 17.86
C PRO A 133 -2.65 -3.58 18.54
N TYR A 134 -2.71 -3.70 19.87
CA TYR A 134 -3.65 -3.01 20.75
C TYR A 134 -2.96 -2.69 22.08
N LEU A 135 -3.54 -1.75 22.83
CA LEU A 135 -3.01 -1.29 24.11
C LEU A 135 -3.14 -2.40 25.16
N LYS A 136 -2.05 -2.71 25.86
CA LYS A 136 -2.04 -3.67 26.95
C LYS A 136 -1.59 -3.01 28.24
N LYS A 137 -2.37 -3.20 29.32
CA LYS A 137 -2.00 -2.75 30.67
C LYS A 137 -1.90 -3.94 31.61
N LYS A 138 -1.04 -3.85 32.63
CA LYS A 138 -0.95 -4.94 33.63
C LYS A 138 -2.22 -5.06 34.46
N ASP A 139 -2.88 -3.93 34.73
CA ASP A 139 -4.20 -3.86 35.37
C ASP A 139 -5.22 -3.22 34.42
N GLU A 140 -6.16 -4.03 33.91
CA GLU A 140 -7.25 -3.59 33.02
C GLU A 140 -8.58 -3.35 33.78
N SER A 141 -8.62 -3.55 35.10
CA SER A 141 -9.86 -3.42 35.91
C SER A 141 -10.47 -2.01 35.93
N LYS A 142 -9.69 -1.00 35.52
CA LYS A 142 -10.08 0.41 35.42
C LYS A 142 -10.38 0.87 33.99
N GLN A 143 -10.35 -0.04 33.01
CA GLN A 143 -10.63 0.30 31.62
C GLN A 143 -12.00 0.98 31.48
N GLY A 144 -12.04 2.10 30.76
CA GLY A 144 -13.26 2.85 30.48
C GLY A 144 -13.76 3.76 31.61
N LYS A 145 -13.12 3.77 32.78
CA LYS A 145 -13.51 4.67 33.89
C LYS A 145 -13.02 6.10 33.68
N GLU A 146 -11.78 6.26 33.24
CA GLU A 146 -11.13 7.56 33.02
C GLU A 146 -10.19 7.49 31.82
N GLN A 147 -9.77 8.66 31.33
CA GLN A 147 -8.76 8.76 30.29
C GLN A 147 -7.37 8.44 30.87
N TYR A 148 -6.56 7.67 30.15
CA TYR A 148 -5.15 7.51 30.51
C TYR A 148 -4.39 8.80 30.23
N LEU A 149 -3.65 9.28 31.23
CA LEU A 149 -2.80 10.45 31.10
C LEU A 149 -1.59 10.13 30.21
N GLN A 150 -1.28 11.04 29.30
CA GLN A 150 -0.10 10.99 28.42
C GLN A 150 0.40 12.42 28.20
N SER A 151 1.69 12.65 28.37
CA SER A 151 2.31 13.95 28.12
C SER A 151 2.29 14.29 26.62
N ILE A 152 2.41 15.58 26.28
CA ILE A 152 2.52 16.00 24.87
C ILE A 152 3.77 15.39 24.24
N GLU A 153 4.86 15.35 25.00
CA GLU A 153 6.15 14.83 24.61
C GLU A 153 6.09 13.32 24.31
N ASP A 154 5.40 12.55 25.15
CA ASP A 154 5.20 11.11 24.91
C ASP A 154 4.27 10.86 23.72
N ARG A 155 3.20 11.65 23.58
CA ARG A 155 2.29 11.53 22.43
C ARG A 155 3.03 11.82 21.13
N GLN A 156 3.91 12.82 21.10
CA GLN A 156 4.66 13.21 19.90
C GLN A 156 5.58 12.08 19.39
N LYS A 157 6.04 11.16 20.26
CA LYS A 157 6.82 9.98 19.86
C LYS A 157 6.06 9.05 18.89
N LEU A 158 4.73 9.12 18.89
CA LEU A 158 3.89 8.30 18.01
C LEU A 158 3.75 8.89 16.59
N ASP A 159 4.08 10.16 16.39
CA ASP A 159 4.02 10.81 15.08
C ASP A 159 5.02 10.17 14.12
N GLY A 160 4.58 9.88 12.90
CA GLY A 160 5.34 9.09 11.93
C GLY A 160 5.20 7.58 12.08
N LEU A 161 4.41 7.09 13.05
CA LEU A 161 4.13 5.67 13.27
C LEU A 161 2.64 5.33 13.09
N TYR A 162 1.74 6.05 13.76
CA TYR A 162 0.30 5.71 13.77
C TYR A 162 -0.41 6.02 12.44
N GLU A 163 0.18 6.84 11.58
CA GLU A 163 -0.35 7.24 10.26
C GLU A 163 -0.22 6.13 9.21
N CYS A 164 0.35 4.98 9.60
CA CYS A 164 0.44 3.79 8.75
C CYS A 164 -0.95 3.27 8.38
N ILE A 165 -1.21 3.19 7.08
CA ILE A 165 -2.51 2.77 6.53
C ILE A 165 -2.55 1.27 6.16
N LEU A 166 -1.56 0.48 6.61
CA LEU A 166 -1.46 -0.97 6.34
C LEU A 166 -1.58 -1.37 4.86
N CYS A 167 -1.07 -0.54 3.94
CA CYS A 167 -1.16 -0.78 2.49
C CYS A 167 -0.18 -1.82 1.93
N ALA A 168 0.71 -2.39 2.77
CA ALA A 168 1.74 -3.35 2.39
C ALA A 168 2.78 -2.92 1.32
N CYS A 169 2.74 -1.68 0.79
CA CYS A 169 3.73 -1.17 -0.18
C CYS A 169 5.18 -1.37 0.29
N CYS A 170 5.45 -1.05 1.56
CA CYS A 170 6.79 -1.15 2.13
C CYS A 170 7.26 -2.61 2.25
N SER A 171 6.43 -3.52 2.77
CA SER A 171 6.80 -4.94 2.92
C SER A 171 7.03 -5.61 1.59
N THR A 172 6.12 -5.40 0.63
CA THR A 172 6.23 -5.97 -0.73
C THR A 172 7.26 -5.27 -1.61
N SER A 173 7.98 -4.28 -1.10
CA SER A 173 9.18 -3.71 -1.76
C SER A 173 10.50 -4.23 -1.17
N CYS A 174 10.44 -4.96 -0.07
CA CYS A 174 11.60 -5.41 0.69
C CYS A 174 12.06 -6.79 0.19
N PRO A 175 13.29 -6.92 -0.35
CA PRO A 175 13.79 -8.21 -0.79
C PRO A 175 13.83 -9.26 0.32
N SER A 176 14.16 -8.89 1.57
CA SER A 176 14.11 -9.83 2.70
C SER A 176 12.72 -10.43 2.91
N TYR A 177 11.66 -9.66 2.64
CA TYR A 177 10.27 -10.12 2.75
C TYR A 177 9.85 -10.96 1.54
N TRP A 178 10.42 -10.72 0.35
CA TRP A 178 10.22 -11.63 -0.77
C TRP A 178 10.76 -13.02 -0.45
N TRP A 179 11.98 -13.09 0.08
CA TRP A 179 12.64 -14.38 0.33
C TRP A 179 12.17 -15.12 1.58
N ASN A 180 11.73 -14.39 2.61
CA ASN A 180 11.39 -14.98 3.92
C ASN A 180 10.08 -14.41 4.48
N GLY A 181 9.13 -14.03 3.64
CA GLY A 181 7.87 -13.41 4.07
C GLY A 181 6.96 -14.30 4.91
N ASP A 182 7.28 -15.59 5.02
CA ASP A 182 6.66 -16.57 5.93
C ASP A 182 7.09 -16.37 7.39
N LYS A 183 8.32 -15.89 7.63
CA LYS A 183 8.90 -15.75 8.98
C LYS A 183 9.34 -14.33 9.34
N TYR A 184 9.88 -13.58 8.38
CA TYR A 184 10.22 -12.18 8.56
C TYR A 184 8.93 -11.34 8.52
N LEU A 185 8.65 -10.62 9.61
CA LEU A 185 7.40 -9.86 9.78
C LEU A 185 7.27 -8.69 8.79
N GLY A 186 8.39 -8.19 8.30
CA GLY A 186 8.40 -7.09 7.34
C GLY A 186 8.27 -5.69 7.97
N PRO A 187 8.60 -4.65 7.19
CA PRO A 187 8.71 -3.28 7.69
C PRO A 187 7.39 -2.67 8.18
N ALA A 188 6.25 -3.02 7.58
CA ALA A 188 4.97 -2.45 8.03
C ALA A 188 4.61 -2.95 9.43
N VAL A 189 4.74 -4.26 9.67
CA VAL A 189 4.41 -4.90 10.95
C VAL A 189 5.41 -4.47 12.01
N LEU A 190 6.72 -4.48 11.72
CA LEU A 190 7.74 -4.08 12.69
C LEU A 190 7.61 -2.61 13.12
N MET A 191 7.26 -1.70 12.21
CA MET A 191 6.98 -0.31 12.59
C MET A 191 5.76 -0.19 13.51
N GLN A 192 4.74 -1.03 13.33
CA GLN A 192 3.60 -1.10 14.23
C GLN A 192 3.94 -1.76 15.57
N ALA A 193 4.84 -2.75 15.59
CA ALA A 193 5.34 -3.32 16.84
C ALA A 193 6.07 -2.23 17.65
N TYR A 194 6.94 -1.45 17.01
CA TYR A 194 7.62 -0.31 17.63
C TYR A 194 6.63 0.76 18.13
N ARG A 195 5.59 1.07 17.36
CA ARG A 195 4.50 1.99 17.77
C ARG A 195 3.86 1.62 19.09
N TRP A 196 3.78 0.34 19.43
CA TRP A 196 3.26 -0.13 20.71
C TRP A 196 4.33 -0.17 21.80
N MET A 197 5.57 -0.53 21.46
CA MET A 197 6.70 -0.56 22.42
C MET A 197 6.98 0.80 23.07
N ILE A 198 6.76 1.90 22.34
CA ILE A 198 7.07 3.26 22.82
C ILE A 198 5.84 4.07 23.22
N ASP A 199 4.64 3.50 23.16
CA ASP A 199 3.44 4.18 23.68
C ASP A 199 3.53 4.17 25.21
N SER A 200 3.62 5.35 25.83
CA SER A 200 3.81 5.49 27.28
C SER A 200 2.69 4.90 28.14
N ARG A 201 1.60 4.45 27.51
CA ARG A 201 0.44 3.84 28.15
C ARG A 201 0.48 2.31 28.13
N ASP A 202 1.35 1.70 27.33
CA ASP A 202 1.50 0.25 27.18
C ASP A 202 2.50 -0.29 28.19
N ASP A 203 2.12 -1.34 28.93
CA ASP A 203 2.95 -1.92 30.00
C ASP A 203 3.69 -3.21 29.56
N TYR A 204 3.73 -3.53 28.26
CA TYR A 204 4.23 -4.82 27.74
C TYR A 204 5.42 -4.69 26.78
N THR A 205 6.20 -3.62 26.90
CA THR A 205 7.37 -3.39 26.03
C THR A 205 8.35 -4.57 26.04
N GLU A 206 8.65 -5.14 27.21
CA GLU A 206 9.58 -6.28 27.33
C GLU A 206 9.05 -7.53 26.63
N GLU A 207 7.77 -7.87 26.80
CA GLU A 207 7.16 -9.02 26.13
C GLU A 207 7.08 -8.83 24.60
N ARG A 208 6.79 -7.60 24.14
CA ARG A 208 6.81 -7.25 22.71
C ARG A 208 8.20 -7.40 22.10
N LEU A 209 9.25 -7.02 22.83
CA LEU A 209 10.65 -7.23 22.40
C LEU A 209 11.01 -8.72 22.42
N ALA A 210 10.63 -9.45 23.47
CA ALA A 210 10.89 -10.88 23.60
C ALA A 210 10.31 -11.70 22.44
N GLN A 211 9.14 -11.31 21.94
CA GLN A 211 8.52 -11.94 20.77
C GLN A 211 9.38 -11.88 19.49
N LEU A 212 10.30 -10.92 19.40
CA LEU A 212 11.16 -10.72 18.23
C LEU A 212 12.53 -11.41 18.36
N GLN A 213 12.78 -12.12 19.47
CA GLN A 213 14.05 -12.78 19.78
C GLN A 213 14.18 -14.14 19.08
N ASP A 214 14.19 -14.12 17.75
CA ASP A 214 14.48 -15.27 16.89
C ASP A 214 15.23 -14.81 15.63
N PRO A 215 15.89 -15.71 14.87
CA PRO A 215 16.72 -15.31 13.73
C PRO A 215 15.99 -14.59 12.58
N PHE A 216 14.65 -14.65 12.55
CA PHE A 216 13.84 -14.23 11.41
C PHE A 216 12.99 -12.98 11.67
N SER A 217 12.14 -12.97 12.70
CA SER A 217 11.05 -12.00 12.85
C SER A 217 11.48 -10.56 12.62
N LEU A 218 12.60 -10.16 13.22
CA LEU A 218 13.22 -8.85 13.09
C LEU A 218 14.53 -8.88 12.28
N TYR A 219 15.39 -9.87 12.54
CA TYR A 219 16.81 -9.83 12.15
C TYR A 219 17.10 -10.18 10.68
N ARG A 220 16.08 -10.39 9.84
CA ARG A 220 16.23 -10.38 8.37
C ARG A 220 16.23 -8.98 7.75
N CYS A 221 16.03 -7.92 8.55
CA CYS A 221 16.24 -6.56 8.07
C CYS A 221 17.74 -6.26 7.91
N HIS A 222 18.18 -6.14 6.66
CA HIS A 222 19.56 -5.79 6.26
C HIS A 222 19.68 -4.34 5.76
N THR A 223 18.82 -3.44 6.25
CA THR A 223 18.90 -1.99 5.98
C THR A 223 18.93 -1.64 4.47
N ILE A 224 18.10 -2.33 3.68
CA ILE A 224 17.99 -2.12 2.22
C ILE A 224 17.28 -0.78 1.89
N MET A 225 16.45 -0.28 2.81
CA MET A 225 15.77 1.03 2.73
C MET A 225 14.73 1.24 1.61
N ASN A 226 14.40 0.20 0.83
CA ASN A 226 13.26 0.25 -0.11
C ASN A 226 11.94 0.62 0.59
N CYS A 227 11.75 0.12 1.82
CA CYS A 227 10.55 0.31 2.61
C CYS A 227 10.24 1.80 2.88
N THR A 228 11.24 2.58 3.26
CA THR A 228 11.12 4.03 3.49
C THR A 228 10.96 4.77 2.17
N ARG A 229 11.74 4.41 1.13
CA ARG A 229 11.65 5.04 -0.20
C ARG A 229 10.26 4.94 -0.80
N THR A 230 9.60 3.80 -0.65
CA THR A 230 8.32 3.52 -1.32
C THR A 230 7.09 3.92 -0.51
N CYS A 231 7.24 4.35 0.74
CA CYS A 231 6.09 4.61 1.62
C CYS A 231 5.24 5.76 1.06
N PRO A 232 3.97 5.53 0.67
CA PRO A 232 3.13 6.57 0.09
C PRO A 232 2.71 7.65 1.10
N LYS A 233 2.93 7.39 2.40
CA LYS A 233 2.65 8.31 3.50
C LYS A 233 3.90 9.03 4.01
N GLY A 234 5.08 8.77 3.41
CA GLY A 234 6.33 9.41 3.82
C GLY A 234 6.87 8.93 5.17
N LEU A 235 6.42 7.77 5.66
CA LEU A 235 6.86 7.21 6.95
C LEU A 235 8.22 6.51 6.80
N ASN A 236 8.92 6.31 7.93
CA ASN A 236 10.26 5.72 7.95
C ASN A 236 10.31 4.40 8.74
N PRO A 237 9.76 3.30 8.18
CA PRO A 237 9.82 2.00 8.82
C PRO A 237 11.26 1.48 8.97
N GLY A 238 12.18 1.87 8.08
CA GLY A 238 13.60 1.52 8.21
C GLY A 238 14.21 2.07 9.50
N LYS A 239 13.90 3.33 9.85
CA LYS A 239 14.31 3.92 11.13
C LYS A 239 13.64 3.21 12.30
N ALA A 240 12.33 3.00 12.27
CA ALA A 240 11.63 2.30 13.36
C ALA A 240 12.23 0.92 13.64
N ILE A 241 12.57 0.14 12.60
CA ILE A 241 13.25 -1.15 12.77
C ILE A 241 14.63 -1.01 13.40
N ALA A 242 15.36 0.07 13.12
CA ALA A 242 16.65 0.33 13.75
C ALA A 242 16.51 0.69 15.23
N GLU A 243 15.44 1.39 15.64
CA GLU A 243 15.17 1.70 17.06
C GLU A 243 14.75 0.45 17.87
N ILE A 244 14.24 -0.60 17.22
CA ILE A 244 13.94 -1.89 17.89
C ILE A 244 15.23 -2.68 18.18
N LYS A 245 16.27 -2.52 17.35
CA LYS A 245 17.53 -3.27 17.42
C LYS A 245 18.52 -2.65 18.40
#